data_AF-A0A8W8JGB7-F1
#
_entry.id   AF-A0A8W8JGB7-F1
#
_cell.length_a   1.000
_cell.length_b   1.000
_cell.length_c   1.000
_cell.angle_alpha   90.00
_cell.angle_beta   90.00
_cell.angle_gamma   90.00
#
_symmetry.space_group_name_H-M   'P 1'
#
loop_
_entity.id
_entity.type
_entity.pdbx_description
1 polymer ?
#
loop_
_entity_poly.entity_id
_entity_poly.type
_entity_poly.pdbx_seq_one_letter_code
_entity_poly.pdbx_strand_id
1 'polypeptide(L)'
;MTIKYVEKCPTDAQSWKIAAKKMNCESIEQDCSDSFNIGRHQFQYHCVINAWRNATLEVCALNRTIFGYCTEYNIHGTVIQDNYRADCTKFNPPCPSSYNSAEAYKYQTCYDLVRRNRLLREYTVTDWTHPNSASERLCGTLALPILTILHVILVPVL
;
A
#
# COMPACT_ATOMS: atom_id res chain seq x y z
N MET A 1 18.16 4.23 -10.55
CA MET A 1 17.33 4.75 -9.45
C MET A 1 17.08 3.64 -8.45
N THR A 2 17.27 3.88 -7.16
CA THR A 2 17.20 2.84 -6.11
C THR A 2 15.96 3.03 -5.24
N ILE A 3 15.19 1.96 -5.05
CA ILE A 3 14.04 1.93 -4.14
C ILE A 3 14.46 1.15 -2.89
N LYS A 4 14.37 1.77 -1.71
CA LYS A 4 14.72 1.15 -0.44
C LYS A 4 13.49 1.02 0.44
N TYR A 5 13.06 -0.20 0.71
CA TYR A 5 12.06 -0.47 1.74
C TYR A 5 12.61 -0.07 3.11
N VAL A 6 11.82 0.64 3.90
CA VAL A 6 12.14 1.00 5.29
C VAL A 6 10.99 0.68 6.23
N GLU A 7 11.32 0.40 7.48
CA GLU A 7 10.34 0.18 8.54
C GLU A 7 9.49 1.42 8.79
N LYS A 8 10.13 2.60 8.86
CA LYS A 8 9.51 3.89 9.17
C LYS A 8 10.16 5.00 8.35
N CYS A 9 9.36 6.00 7.97
CA CYS A 9 9.86 7.26 7.41
C CYS A 9 10.24 8.29 8.50
N PRO A 10 10.98 9.36 8.13
CA PRO A 10 11.20 10.52 8.99
C PRO A 10 9.91 11.08 9.61
N THR A 11 10.04 11.59 10.83
CA THR A 11 8.94 12.15 11.64
C THR A 11 8.82 13.67 11.58
N ASP A 12 9.86 14.34 11.10
CA ASP A 12 10.12 15.76 11.36
C ASP A 12 11.19 16.28 10.37
N ALA A 13 11.36 17.60 10.34
CA ALA A 13 12.26 18.25 9.38
C ALA A 13 13.75 17.97 9.63
N GLN A 14 14.16 17.56 10.84
CA GLN A 14 15.56 17.25 11.14
C GLN A 14 15.90 15.81 10.72
N SER A 15 15.08 14.83 11.10
CA SER A 15 15.23 13.45 10.64
C SER A 15 15.10 13.34 9.11
N TRP A 16 14.23 14.15 8.48
CA TRP A 16 14.12 14.23 7.03
C TRP A 16 15.41 14.77 6.39
N LYS A 17 15.96 15.90 6.89
CA LYS A 17 17.23 16.46 6.37
C LYS A 17 18.40 15.50 6.50
N ILE A 18 18.48 14.75 7.60
CA ILE A 18 19.53 13.74 7.82
C ILE A 18 19.40 12.60 6.81
N ALA A 19 18.18 12.08 6.59
CA ALA A 19 17.95 11.00 5.63
C ALA A 19 18.13 11.46 4.17
N ALA A 20 17.66 12.66 3.82
CA ALA A 20 17.87 13.28 2.52
C ALA A 20 19.36 13.44 2.19
N LYS A 21 20.15 14.01 3.11
CA LYS A 21 21.61 14.12 2.96
C LYS A 21 22.29 12.75 2.85
N LYS A 22 21.78 11.72 3.53
CA LYS A 22 22.32 10.35 3.44
C LYS A 22 21.99 9.66 2.11
N MET A 23 20.84 9.93 1.50
CA MET A 23 20.46 9.37 0.20
C MET A 23 21.00 10.18 -0.99
N ASN A 24 21.33 11.46 -0.76
CA ASN A 24 22.05 12.35 -1.67
C ASN A 24 21.42 12.48 -3.08
N CYS A 25 20.09 12.42 -3.16
CA CYS A 25 19.34 12.42 -4.42
C CYS A 25 19.66 13.62 -5.32
N GLU A 26 20.01 14.76 -4.72
CA GLU A 26 20.37 16.01 -5.41
C GLU A 26 21.65 15.89 -6.27
N SER A 27 22.49 14.87 -6.07
CA SER A 27 23.65 14.56 -6.93
C SER A 27 23.37 13.51 -8.00
N ILE A 28 22.11 13.16 -8.26
CA ILE A 28 21.74 12.31 -9.39
C ILE A 28 21.48 13.24 -10.58
N GLU A 29 22.48 13.34 -11.46
CA GLU A 29 22.40 14.09 -12.71
C GLU A 29 21.31 13.50 -13.63
N GLN A 30 20.61 14.36 -14.36
CA GLN A 30 19.62 13.97 -15.38
C GLN A 30 20.00 14.61 -16.71
N ASP A 31 20.33 13.80 -17.71
CA ASP A 31 20.49 14.21 -19.12
C ASP A 31 19.12 14.46 -19.78
N CYS A 32 18.31 15.34 -19.18
CA CYS A 32 17.10 15.87 -19.81
C CYS A 32 17.49 16.99 -20.77
N SER A 33 17.22 16.82 -22.07
CA SER A 33 17.67 17.72 -23.13
C SER A 33 17.07 19.14 -23.10
N ASP A 34 16.10 19.41 -22.22
CA ASP A 34 15.46 20.72 -22.04
C ASP A 34 16.26 21.63 -21.09
N SER A 35 17.26 22.32 -21.66
CA SER A 35 18.07 23.36 -20.98
C SER A 35 17.26 24.50 -20.35
N PHE A 36 15.98 24.65 -20.71
CA PHE A 36 15.06 25.64 -20.16
C PHE A 36 14.55 25.33 -18.74
N ASN A 37 14.68 24.09 -18.25
CA ASN A 37 14.06 23.64 -16.99
C ASN A 37 15.05 23.02 -15.97
N ILE A 38 16.36 23.28 -16.07
CA ILE A 38 17.42 22.66 -15.24
C ILE A 38 17.06 22.56 -13.73
N GLY A 39 16.52 23.63 -13.13
CA GLY A 39 16.11 23.64 -11.72
C GLY A 39 14.81 22.89 -11.35
N ARG A 40 14.08 22.34 -12.32
CA ARG A 40 12.83 21.56 -12.12
C ARG A 40 13.00 20.05 -12.27
N HIS A 41 14.13 19.61 -12.83
CA HIS A 41 14.43 18.20 -13.07
C HIS A 41 15.41 17.60 -12.05
N GLN A 42 15.64 18.26 -10.91
CA GLN A 42 16.47 17.70 -9.84
C GLN A 42 15.71 16.63 -9.06
N PHE A 43 16.34 15.46 -8.89
CA PHE A 43 15.88 14.42 -7.98
C PHE A 43 15.96 14.88 -6.52
N GLN A 44 14.87 14.71 -5.76
CA GLN A 44 14.85 14.94 -4.31
C GLN A 44 14.57 13.65 -3.54
N TYR A 45 14.88 13.67 -2.24
CA TYR A 45 14.60 12.57 -1.34
C TYR A 45 13.12 12.55 -0.96
N HIS A 46 12.49 11.39 -1.15
CA HIS A 46 11.16 11.11 -0.64
C HIS A 46 11.22 9.88 0.26
N CYS A 47 10.54 9.94 1.40
CA CYS A 47 10.09 8.74 2.11
C CYS A 47 8.57 8.75 2.18
N VAL A 48 7.95 7.79 1.50
CA VAL A 48 6.52 7.79 1.16
C VAL A 48 5.93 6.39 1.27
N ILE A 49 4.61 6.27 1.17
CA ILE A 49 3.93 4.96 1.23
C ILE A 49 3.96 4.29 -0.16
N ASN A 50 3.81 2.96 -0.21
CA ASN A 50 3.58 2.27 -1.48
C ASN A 50 2.09 2.29 -1.86
N ALA A 51 1.76 1.98 -3.13
CA ALA A 51 0.37 2.00 -3.63
C ALA A 51 -0.61 1.11 -2.82
N TRP A 52 -0.12 -0.01 -2.31
CA TRP A 52 -0.87 -0.93 -1.43
C TRP A 52 -1.03 -0.43 0.02
N ARG A 53 -0.37 0.68 0.39
CA ARG A 53 -0.39 1.30 1.73
C ARG A 53 0.02 0.34 2.85
N ASN A 54 0.95 -0.58 2.58
CA ASN A 54 1.46 -1.58 3.53
C ASN A 54 3.00 -1.53 3.70
N ALA A 55 3.69 -0.73 2.90
CA ALA A 55 5.11 -0.44 3.07
C ALA A 55 5.41 1.05 2.97
N THR A 56 6.58 1.42 3.52
CA THR A 56 7.21 2.74 3.42
C THR A 56 8.50 2.59 2.63
N LEU A 57 8.75 3.52 1.72
CA LEU A 57 9.81 3.47 0.71
C LEU A 57 10.62 4.76 0.74
N GLU A 58 11.93 4.65 0.85
CA GLU A 58 12.87 5.72 0.49
C GLU A 58 13.19 5.63 -1.00
N VAL A 59 13.02 6.74 -1.72
CA VAL A 59 13.30 6.87 -3.15
C VAL A 59 13.90 8.25 -3.45
N CYS A 60 14.72 8.31 -4.49
CA CYS A 60 15.01 9.57 -5.18
C CYS A 60 14.00 9.73 -6.33
N ALA A 61 13.22 10.82 -6.34
CA ALA A 61 12.21 11.06 -7.37
C ALA A 61 12.07 12.57 -7.66
N LEU A 62 11.31 12.93 -8.70
CA LEU A 62 10.96 14.31 -8.98
C LEU A 62 9.80 14.77 -8.09
N ASN A 63 9.90 16.01 -7.59
CA ASN A 63 8.82 16.64 -6.82
C ASN A 63 7.52 16.73 -7.64
N ARG A 64 6.41 16.44 -6.97
CA ARG A 64 5.04 16.72 -7.41
C ARG A 64 4.28 17.54 -6.36
N THR A 65 3.30 18.30 -6.83
CA THR A 65 2.20 18.76 -5.97
C THR A 65 1.24 17.58 -5.79
N ILE A 66 0.90 17.30 -4.54
CA ILE A 66 -0.06 16.27 -4.12
C ILE A 66 -1.32 16.99 -3.62
N PHE A 67 -2.51 16.48 -3.89
CA PHE A 67 -3.78 17.20 -3.79
C PHE A 67 -4.75 16.57 -2.77
N GLY A 68 -4.40 16.66 -1.48
CA GLY A 68 -5.25 16.18 -0.38
C GLY A 68 -5.19 14.67 -0.11
N TYR A 69 -4.38 13.93 -0.86
CA TYR A 69 -4.11 12.50 -0.64
C TYR A 69 -2.73 12.29 0.00
N CYS A 70 -2.51 11.12 0.58
CA CYS A 70 -1.17 10.70 0.98
C CYS A 70 -0.28 10.50 -0.25
N THR A 71 0.93 11.08 -0.25
CA THR A 71 1.95 10.79 -1.27
C THR A 71 2.29 9.31 -1.27
N GLU A 72 2.13 8.66 -2.43
CA GLU A 72 2.74 7.36 -2.69
C GLU A 72 3.93 7.45 -3.64
N TYR A 73 4.77 6.42 -3.59
CA TYR A 73 5.58 6.02 -4.74
C TYR A 73 4.99 4.76 -5.38
N ASN A 74 4.58 4.90 -6.64
CA ASN A 74 4.12 3.79 -7.45
C ASN A 74 5.34 3.10 -8.09
N ILE A 75 5.68 1.91 -7.59
CA ILE A 75 6.84 1.14 -8.05
C ILE A 75 6.73 0.77 -9.54
N HIS A 76 5.53 0.46 -10.04
CA HIS A 76 5.33 0.05 -11.44
C HIS A 76 5.35 1.24 -12.40
N GLY A 77 4.74 2.38 -12.00
CA GLY A 77 4.83 3.64 -12.75
C GLY A 77 6.14 4.40 -12.55
N THR A 78 7.01 3.94 -11.65
CA THR A 78 8.24 4.63 -11.22
C THR A 78 8.05 6.09 -10.79
N VAL A 79 6.88 6.44 -10.23
CA VAL A 79 6.41 7.83 -10.08
C VAL A 79 5.89 8.14 -8.68
N ILE A 80 6.13 9.36 -8.22
CA ILE A 80 5.51 9.97 -7.04
C ILE A 80 4.13 10.50 -7.44
N GLN A 81 3.07 10.12 -6.72
CA GLN A 81 1.69 10.52 -7.05
C GLN A 81 0.76 10.50 -5.83
N ASP A 82 -0.47 10.96 -6.01
CA ASP A 82 -1.57 10.85 -5.04
C ASP A 82 -2.01 9.38 -4.84
N ASN A 83 -2.06 8.91 -3.59
CA ASN A 83 -2.79 7.67 -3.29
C ASN A 83 -4.28 7.97 -3.14
N TYR A 84 -5.04 7.87 -4.23
CA TYR A 84 -6.50 8.09 -4.23
C TYR A 84 -7.33 7.17 -3.30
N ARG A 85 -6.70 6.20 -2.62
CA ARG A 85 -7.29 5.34 -1.57
C ARG A 85 -6.88 5.75 -0.15
N ALA A 86 -6.25 6.93 0.01
CA ALA A 86 -5.88 7.54 1.29
C ALA A 86 -5.99 9.07 1.21
N ASP A 87 -7.22 9.57 1.16
CA ASP A 87 -7.55 10.98 1.37
C ASP A 87 -7.15 11.39 2.78
N CYS A 88 -6.12 12.22 2.89
CA CYS A 88 -5.59 12.70 4.18
C CYS A 88 -6.25 13.99 4.66
N THR A 89 -7.11 14.65 3.86
CA THR A 89 -7.96 15.75 4.34
C THR A 89 -9.02 15.24 5.33
N LYS A 90 -9.35 13.94 5.25
CA LYS A 90 -10.25 13.22 6.15
C LYS A 90 -9.56 12.57 7.36
N PHE A 91 -8.26 12.77 7.55
CA PHE A 91 -7.52 12.25 8.72
C PHE A 91 -7.47 13.27 9.86
N ASN A 92 -7.03 12.86 11.05
CA ASN A 92 -6.85 13.74 12.20
C ASN A 92 -5.42 13.59 12.78
N PRO A 93 -4.57 14.63 12.75
CA PRO A 93 -4.79 15.90 12.04
C PRO A 93 -4.88 15.70 10.50
N PRO A 94 -5.61 16.58 9.80
CA PRO A 94 -5.74 16.52 8.35
C PRO A 94 -4.49 17.08 7.65
N CYS A 95 -4.24 16.62 6.41
CA CYS A 95 -3.31 17.28 5.50
C CYS A 95 -4.00 18.47 4.78
N PRO A 96 -3.25 19.45 4.25
CA PRO A 96 -3.81 20.55 3.46
C PRO A 96 -4.34 20.06 2.10
N SER A 97 -5.16 20.88 1.46
CA SER A 97 -5.72 20.62 0.12
C SER A 97 -4.67 20.40 -0.96
N SER A 98 -3.46 20.95 -0.79
CA SER A 98 -2.28 20.50 -1.55
C SER A 98 -0.97 20.75 -0.81
N TYR A 99 0.07 19.99 -1.15
CA TYR A 99 1.43 20.11 -0.60
C TYR A 99 2.50 19.58 -1.56
N ASN A 100 3.77 19.92 -1.33
CA ASN A 100 4.90 19.32 -2.06
C ASN A 100 5.19 17.91 -1.52
N SER A 101 5.20 16.92 -2.40
CA SER A 101 5.56 15.52 -2.15
C SER A 101 6.83 15.24 -1.33
N ALA A 102 7.87 16.10 -1.37
CA ALA A 102 9.04 15.96 -0.49
C ALA A 102 8.69 16.15 0.99
N GLU A 103 7.66 16.96 1.28
CA GLU A 103 7.19 17.28 2.63
C GLU A 103 6.20 16.24 3.20
N ALA A 104 6.05 15.07 2.55
CA ALA A 104 5.18 13.98 3.01
C ALA A 104 5.43 13.58 4.49
N TYR A 105 6.66 13.77 4.99
CA TYR A 105 7.02 13.52 6.39
C TYR A 105 6.18 14.33 7.40
N LYS A 106 5.56 15.44 7.00
CA LYS A 106 4.68 16.25 7.87
C LYS A 106 3.37 15.52 8.21
N TYR A 107 2.91 14.60 7.36
CA TYR A 107 1.57 14.00 7.44
C TYR A 107 1.64 12.58 8.01
N GLN A 108 2.04 12.48 9.29
CA GLN A 108 2.31 11.18 9.94
C GLN A 108 1.13 10.20 9.91
N THR A 109 -0.11 10.71 9.86
CA THR A 109 -1.35 9.94 9.69
C THR A 109 -1.34 9.02 8.45
N CYS A 110 -0.59 9.38 7.40
CA CYS A 110 -0.34 8.53 6.23
C CYS A 110 0.53 7.30 6.55
N TYR A 111 1.53 7.43 7.41
CA TYR A 111 2.35 6.30 7.88
C TYR A 111 1.63 5.50 8.99
N ASP A 112 0.74 6.14 9.75
CA ASP A 112 -0.16 5.45 10.71
C ASP A 112 -1.12 4.49 10.00
N LEU A 113 -1.59 4.86 8.80
CA LEU A 113 -2.32 3.95 7.92
C LEU A 113 -1.47 2.73 7.51
N VAL A 114 -0.19 2.94 7.15
CA VAL A 114 0.73 1.83 6.84
C VAL A 114 0.93 0.90 8.03
N ARG A 115 1.13 1.43 9.25
CA ARG A 115 1.29 0.60 10.46
C ARG A 115 0.03 -0.24 10.74
N ARG A 116 -1.17 0.35 10.63
CA ARG A 116 -2.44 -0.39 10.76
C ARG A 116 -2.59 -1.50 9.72
N ASN A 117 -2.25 -1.22 8.46
CA ASN A 117 -2.38 -2.21 7.38
C ASN A 117 -1.37 -3.37 7.49
N ARG A 118 -0.20 -3.15 8.11
CA ARG A 118 0.74 -4.24 8.47
C ARG A 118 0.16 -5.14 9.54
N LEU A 119 -0.32 -4.58 10.66
CA LEU A 119 -0.93 -5.33 11.75
C LEU A 119 -2.16 -6.16 11.31
N LEU A 120 -3.01 -5.61 10.43
CA LEU A 120 -4.14 -6.35 9.86
C LEU A 120 -3.69 -7.53 8.98
N ARG A 121 -2.57 -7.39 8.25
CA ARG A 121 -1.98 -8.48 7.46
C ARG A 121 -1.34 -9.54 8.36
N GLU A 122 -0.67 -9.13 9.44
CA GLU A 122 -0.08 -10.04 10.42
C GLU A 122 -1.16 -10.87 11.14
N TYR A 123 -2.23 -10.22 11.63
CA TYR A 123 -3.37 -10.90 12.25
C TYR A 123 -4.07 -11.88 11.31
N THR A 124 -4.34 -11.48 10.06
CA THR A 124 -4.96 -12.41 9.10
C THR A 124 -4.05 -13.59 8.76
N VAL A 125 -2.72 -13.40 8.70
CA VAL A 125 -1.76 -14.51 8.50
C VAL A 125 -1.75 -15.47 9.69
N THR A 126 -1.81 -14.99 10.94
CA THR A 126 -1.80 -15.87 12.12
C THR A 126 -3.09 -16.69 12.25
N ASP A 127 -4.24 -16.16 11.84
CA ASP A 127 -5.52 -16.88 11.83
C ASP A 127 -5.48 -18.10 10.90
N TRP A 128 -4.92 -17.97 9.69
CA TRP A 128 -4.72 -19.11 8.78
C TRP A 128 -3.78 -20.21 9.33
N THR A 129 -2.88 -19.86 10.27
CA THR A 129 -1.95 -20.82 10.89
C THR A 129 -2.52 -21.56 12.10
N HIS A 130 -3.69 -21.18 12.59
CA HIS A 130 -4.38 -21.87 13.69
C HIS A 130 -5.87 -22.10 13.34
N PRO A 131 -6.21 -23.22 12.66
CA PRO A 131 -7.61 -23.62 12.49
C PRO A 131 -8.20 -23.93 13.88
N ASN A 132 -8.90 -22.96 14.46
CA ASN A 132 -9.42 -23.05 15.81
C ASN A 132 -10.54 -24.10 15.91
N SER A 133 -10.20 -25.23 16.54
CA SER A 133 -11.11 -26.34 16.81
C SER A 133 -12.19 -25.94 17.81
N ALA A 134 -13.36 -25.53 17.30
CA ALA A 134 -14.62 -25.55 18.03
C ALA A 134 -15.47 -26.74 17.54
N SER A 135 -15.48 -27.83 18.32
CA SER A 135 -16.07 -29.12 17.93
C SER A 135 -17.44 -29.38 18.58
N GLU A 136 -18.50 -29.25 17.78
CA GLU A 136 -19.86 -29.83 17.98
C GLU A 136 -20.60 -29.39 19.30
N ARG A 137 -21.86 -29.73 19.66
CA ARG A 137 -23.00 -30.58 19.21
C ARG A 137 -24.32 -29.80 19.49
N LEU A 138 -25.48 -29.99 18.84
CA LEU A 138 -25.91 -30.81 17.70
C LEU A 138 -26.85 -29.93 16.81
N CYS A 139 -28.05 -30.22 16.27
CA CYS A 139 -29.00 -31.35 16.23
C CYS A 139 -29.96 -31.24 15.01
N GLY A 140 -30.61 -32.33 14.59
CA GLY A 140 -31.92 -32.31 13.91
C GLY A 140 -31.97 -32.16 12.37
N THR A 141 -32.08 -33.31 11.66
CA THR A 141 -32.77 -33.54 10.36
C THR A 141 -32.51 -32.59 9.16
N LEU A 142 -32.24 -33.05 7.94
CA LEU A 142 -32.62 -34.31 7.27
C LEU A 142 -31.45 -34.92 6.49
N ALA A 143 -31.28 -36.24 6.55
CA ALA A 143 -30.44 -36.98 5.61
C ALA A 143 -31.32 -37.59 4.51
N LEU A 144 -31.06 -37.23 3.24
CA LEU A 144 -31.66 -37.90 2.07
C LEU A 144 -30.69 -38.98 1.57
N PRO A 145 -31.00 -40.28 1.72
CA PRO A 145 -30.16 -41.34 1.19
C PRO A 145 -30.30 -41.40 -0.34
N ILE A 146 -29.19 -41.24 -1.06
CA ILE A 146 -29.12 -41.48 -2.50
C ILE A 146 -29.17 -43.00 -2.73
N LEU A 147 -30.37 -43.55 -2.91
CA LEU A 147 -30.55 -44.99 -3.13
C LEU A 147 -30.50 -45.31 -4.63
N THR A 148 -29.37 -45.86 -5.08
CA THR A 148 -29.17 -46.34 -6.44
C THR A 148 -29.93 -47.64 -6.68
N ILE A 149 -30.92 -47.63 -7.58
CA ILE A 149 -31.53 -48.86 -8.11
C ILE A 149 -31.53 -48.80 -9.64
N LEU A 150 -30.59 -49.52 -10.25
CA LEU A 150 -30.77 -50.04 -11.60
C LEU A 150 -31.87 -51.10 -11.55
N HIS A 151 -32.90 -51.01 -12.41
CA HIS A 151 -33.61 -52.14 -13.05
C HIS A 151 -34.81 -51.62 -13.87
N VAL A 152 -34.54 -51.13 -15.09
CA VAL A 152 -35.58 -51.02 -16.12
C VAL A 152 -35.61 -52.36 -16.88
N ILE A 153 -36.53 -53.24 -16.49
CA ILE A 153 -36.74 -54.53 -17.15
C ILE A 153 -37.89 -54.39 -18.16
N LEU A 154 -37.73 -55.04 -19.32
CA LEU A 154 -38.71 -55.16 -20.41
C LEU A 154 -40.13 -55.50 -19.93
N VAL A 155 -41.14 -54.88 -20.54
CA VAL A 155 -42.16 -55.56 -21.38
C VAL A 155 -42.60 -54.60 -22.50
N PRO A 156 -42.64 -55.01 -23.78
CA PRO A 156 -43.30 -54.28 -24.87
C PRO A 156 -44.75 -54.77 -25.10
N VAL A 157 -45.62 -53.89 -25.58
CA VAL A 157 -46.92 -54.24 -26.19
C VAL A 157 -47.13 -53.36 -27.43
N LEU A 158 -47.85 -53.88 -28.43
CA LEU A 158 -48.19 -53.23 -29.70
C LEU A 158 -49.31 -52.18 -29.55
#